data_AF-A0A7Y5W8G4-F1
#
_entry.id   AF-A0A7Y5W8G4-F1
#
_cell.length_a   1.000
_cell.length_b   1.000
_cell.length_c   1.000
_cell.angle_alpha   90.00
_cell.angle_beta   90.00
_cell.angle_gamma   90.00
#
_symmetry.space_group_name_H-M   'P 1'
#
loop_
_entity.id
_entity.type
_entity.pdbx_description
1 polymer ?
#
loop_
_entity_poly.entity_id
_entity_poly.type
_entity_poly.pdbx_seq_one_letter_code
_entity_poly.pdbx_strand_id
1 'polypeptide(L)'
;MRNISPAGLAKLANRYGNEPITIIEVDWVAGSTACYADRTVGTIPGRIVEVGDLDNVVNVSNSSGSQSLAVTLDDTDGSIKAIMDAHDVHKRTCRVYQYFSGLDLADKFLLFSGKVSSPISWSERDRTVKFTILSQLEDKEIGFSAEEGQFPYLPADMVGKAWPMIFGKVVNCPALQVNKAVTGTTLTGVGILSGMDLWASLSDGADDSEFTMSLMQMVVERNHYAEVKDCWAPAFHPPVDAQKAAELQQRVDSLNQQINAAVARRDKQRACALARRQQQIDEAFAQGEGENPIRILGGEDFPQGQTLTININGGLFTGHFEGELFRVQSRQHPADDATAADAYAEKTQEPAVCLEPTQTRYYRYEDEIPPGCGARPSWQKTILHYGVITTISQATTHQMDTEPVAQHFWVDPGASVKIASDEPITYIVSIVPGTVLAVKAYKQLTGERRLVDVPTDLYRVESHAYGSVTAVQIVVNKPLSSITDQGWSDDLYVTFQSSVGPDTVNILKYLIANYTDLTWDATSFNHVQEKLQPFPANFPVLDRKNAIQVLQEIAFQAR
;
A
#
# COMPACT_ATOMS: atom_id res chain seq x y z
N MET A 1 -45.12 -29.47 3.98
CA MET A 1 -46.33 -30.32 3.92
C MET A 1 -47.34 -29.58 3.05
N ARG A 2 -47.88 -30.21 1.98
CA ARG A 2 -48.79 -29.52 1.04
C ARG A 2 -50.06 -29.11 1.80
N ASN A 3 -50.41 -27.82 1.78
CA ASN A 3 -51.59 -27.32 2.48
C ASN A 3 -52.83 -27.64 1.64
N ILE A 4 -53.56 -28.69 2.03
CA ILE A 4 -54.79 -29.14 1.37
C ILE A 4 -55.94 -28.72 2.27
N SER A 5 -56.94 -28.01 1.74
CA SER A 5 -58.08 -27.58 2.54
C SER A 5 -58.87 -28.78 3.08
N PRO A 6 -59.59 -28.64 4.22
CA PRO A 6 -60.43 -29.72 4.74
C PRO A 6 -61.45 -30.24 3.71
N ALA A 7 -61.95 -29.36 2.85
CA ALA A 7 -62.86 -29.72 1.75
C ALA A 7 -62.12 -30.50 0.63
N GLY A 8 -60.89 -30.11 0.30
CA GLY A 8 -60.02 -30.86 -0.62
C GLY A 8 -59.68 -32.26 -0.10
N LEU A 9 -59.38 -32.40 1.20
CA LEU A 9 -59.15 -33.69 1.85
C LEU A 9 -60.39 -34.58 1.81
N ALA A 10 -61.59 -34.01 2.04
CA ALA A 10 -62.84 -34.75 1.95
C ALA A 10 -63.11 -35.26 0.52
N LYS A 11 -62.75 -34.47 -0.51
CA LYS A 11 -62.87 -34.89 -1.91
C LYS A 11 -61.86 -35.97 -2.30
N LEU A 12 -60.63 -35.91 -1.78
CA LEU A 12 -59.61 -36.96 -1.94
C LEU A 12 -60.01 -38.29 -1.28
N ALA A 13 -60.78 -38.24 -0.19
CA ALA A 13 -61.23 -39.42 0.54
C ALA A 13 -62.36 -40.21 -0.18
N ASN A 14 -63.02 -39.61 -1.18
CA ASN A 14 -64.07 -40.29 -1.94
C ASN A 14 -63.44 -41.30 -2.92
N ARG A 15 -63.80 -42.58 -2.77
CA ARG A 15 -63.25 -43.69 -3.59
C ARG A 15 -63.69 -43.69 -5.05
N TYR A 16 -64.81 -43.06 -5.39
CA TYR A 16 -65.38 -43.05 -6.74
C TYR A 16 -66.04 -41.70 -7.05
N GLY A 17 -66.02 -41.28 -8.31
CA GLY A 17 -66.83 -40.16 -8.82
C GLY A 17 -66.22 -38.76 -8.77
N ASN A 18 -64.94 -38.61 -8.39
CA ASN A 18 -64.24 -37.33 -8.42
C ASN A 18 -63.05 -37.40 -9.39
N GLU A 19 -63.19 -36.81 -10.57
CA GLU A 19 -62.05 -36.58 -11.47
C GLU A 19 -61.36 -35.25 -11.08
N PRO A 20 -60.08 -35.28 -10.69
CA PRO A 20 -59.33 -34.06 -10.46
C PRO A 20 -59.09 -33.32 -11.79
N ILE A 21 -59.01 -32.00 -11.68
CA ILE A 21 -58.74 -31.07 -12.78
C ILE A 21 -57.34 -30.50 -12.52
N THR A 22 -56.48 -30.58 -13.53
CA THR A 22 -55.14 -29.99 -13.48
C THR A 22 -55.20 -28.53 -13.94
N ILE A 23 -54.62 -27.63 -13.16
CA ILE A 23 -54.52 -26.20 -13.49
C ILE A 23 -53.06 -25.80 -13.49
N ILE A 24 -52.61 -25.14 -14.55
CA ILE A 24 -51.26 -24.61 -14.70
C ILE A 24 -51.34 -23.09 -14.76
N GLU A 25 -50.57 -22.43 -13.91
CA GLU A 25 -50.39 -20.99 -13.91
C GLU A 25 -48.98 -20.65 -14.38
N VAL A 26 -48.88 -19.78 -15.39
CA VAL A 26 -47.59 -19.32 -15.92
C VAL A 26 -47.53 -17.80 -15.88
N ASP A 27 -46.50 -17.28 -15.24
CA ASP A 27 -46.22 -15.84 -15.19
C ASP A 27 -45.39 -15.46 -16.42
N TRP A 28 -46.01 -15.51 -17.60
CA TRP A 28 -45.31 -15.22 -18.86
C TRP A 28 -44.71 -13.81 -18.91
N VAL A 29 -45.39 -12.84 -18.30
CA VAL A 29 -45.00 -11.43 -18.21
C VAL A 29 -45.04 -11.02 -16.73
N ALA A 30 -44.10 -10.18 -16.30
CA ALA A 30 -44.04 -9.72 -14.93
C ALA A 30 -45.35 -9.01 -14.52
N GLY A 31 -45.95 -9.44 -13.40
CA GLY A 31 -47.19 -8.87 -12.88
C GLY A 31 -48.49 -9.42 -13.50
N SER A 32 -48.42 -10.38 -14.43
CA SER A 32 -49.59 -11.03 -15.02
C SER A 32 -49.45 -12.55 -15.01
N THR A 33 -50.44 -13.22 -14.44
CA THR A 33 -50.51 -14.69 -14.39
C THR A 33 -51.53 -15.20 -15.40
N ALA A 34 -51.08 -16.03 -16.34
CA ALA A 34 -51.97 -16.75 -17.25
C ALA A 34 -52.31 -18.13 -16.67
N CYS A 35 -53.59 -18.50 -16.67
CA CYS A 35 -54.07 -19.76 -16.12
C CYS A 35 -54.62 -20.65 -17.23
N TYR A 36 -54.28 -21.94 -17.18
CA TYR A 36 -54.70 -22.96 -18.13
C TYR A 36 -55.20 -24.18 -17.36
N ALA A 37 -56.25 -24.83 -17.84
CA ALA A 37 -56.77 -26.07 -17.24
C ALA A 37 -56.85 -27.20 -18.27
N ASP A 38 -56.95 -28.45 -17.82
CA ASP A 38 -57.22 -29.62 -18.68
C ASP A 38 -58.67 -29.64 -19.19
N ARG A 39 -59.60 -29.07 -18.42
CA ARG A 39 -60.97 -28.76 -18.83
C ARG A 39 -61.36 -27.38 -18.34
N THR A 40 -62.23 -26.68 -19.07
CA THR A 40 -62.67 -25.33 -18.68
C THR A 40 -63.32 -25.33 -17.29
N VAL A 41 -62.81 -24.49 -16.39
CA VAL A 41 -63.35 -24.31 -15.03
C VAL A 41 -63.52 -22.83 -14.73
N GLY A 42 -64.76 -22.39 -14.54
CA GLY A 42 -65.06 -20.98 -14.28
C GLY A 42 -64.54 -20.10 -15.42
N THR A 43 -63.61 -19.21 -15.11
CA THR A 43 -62.95 -18.31 -16.08
C THR A 43 -61.64 -18.87 -16.65
N ILE A 44 -61.17 -20.03 -16.17
CA ILE A 44 -59.91 -20.65 -16.60
C ILE A 44 -60.18 -21.51 -17.84
N PRO A 45 -59.58 -21.20 -19.00
CA PRO A 45 -59.82 -21.93 -20.23
C PRO A 45 -59.16 -23.32 -20.22
N GLY A 46 -59.86 -24.32 -20.76
CA GLY A 46 -59.31 -25.65 -21.00
C GLY A 46 -58.33 -25.66 -22.18
N ARG A 47 -57.03 -25.50 -21.91
CA ARG A 47 -55.97 -25.42 -22.94
C ARG A 47 -54.81 -26.37 -22.70
N ILE A 48 -54.84 -27.16 -21.64
CA ILE A 48 -53.81 -28.17 -21.42
C ILE A 48 -54.11 -29.35 -22.34
N VAL A 49 -53.23 -29.60 -23.31
CA VAL A 49 -53.33 -30.74 -24.24
C VAL A 49 -52.74 -31.98 -23.59
N GLU A 50 -51.59 -31.82 -22.94
CA GLU A 50 -50.85 -32.92 -22.32
C GLU A 50 -50.04 -32.41 -21.13
N VAL A 51 -50.01 -33.20 -20.07
CA VAL A 51 -49.07 -33.06 -18.95
C VAL A 51 -48.34 -34.38 -18.84
N GLY A 52 -47.01 -34.33 -18.95
CA GLY A 52 -46.16 -35.51 -18.80
C GLY A 52 -46.12 -36.00 -17.36
N ASP A 53 -45.48 -37.15 -17.15
CA ASP A 53 -45.23 -37.65 -15.80
C ASP A 53 -44.25 -36.74 -15.04
N LEU A 54 -44.41 -36.67 -13.72
CA LEU A 54 -43.43 -36.00 -12.86
C LEU A 54 -42.19 -36.89 -12.77
N ASP A 55 -41.19 -36.58 -13.60
CA ASP A 55 -39.94 -37.32 -13.63
C ASP A 55 -38.97 -36.74 -12.58
N ASN A 56 -38.35 -37.62 -11.79
CA ASN A 56 -37.35 -37.26 -10.81
C ASN A 56 -35.99 -37.65 -11.35
N VAL A 57 -35.29 -36.69 -11.95
CA VAL A 57 -33.94 -36.94 -12.47
C VAL A 57 -32.98 -36.91 -11.29
N VAL A 58 -32.69 -38.10 -10.76
CA VAL A 58 -31.63 -38.28 -9.76
C VAL A 58 -30.30 -38.23 -10.49
N ASN A 59 -29.61 -37.11 -10.40
CA ASN A 59 -28.25 -37.02 -10.90
C ASN A 59 -27.33 -37.83 -9.96
N VAL A 60 -26.65 -38.84 -10.50
CA VAL A 60 -25.94 -39.87 -9.73
C VAL A 60 -24.66 -39.32 -9.05
N SER A 61 -24.32 -38.05 -9.27
CA SER A 61 -23.06 -37.47 -8.78
C SER A 61 -23.15 -36.45 -7.66
N ASN A 62 -24.33 -35.99 -7.20
CA ASN A 62 -24.50 -35.19 -5.99
C ASN A 62 -25.99 -35.07 -5.66
N SER A 63 -26.34 -34.91 -4.38
CA SER A 63 -27.69 -35.01 -3.79
C SER A 63 -28.74 -33.96 -4.20
N SER A 64 -28.80 -33.58 -5.48
CA SER A 64 -29.78 -32.67 -6.07
C SER A 64 -30.61 -33.42 -7.11
N GLY A 65 -31.81 -33.87 -6.71
CA GLY A 65 -32.77 -34.48 -7.63
C GLY A 65 -33.63 -33.39 -8.24
N SER A 66 -33.34 -32.96 -9.46
CA SER A 66 -34.22 -32.02 -10.18
C SER A 66 -35.45 -32.77 -10.65
N GLN A 67 -36.63 -32.30 -10.24
CA GLN A 67 -37.90 -32.78 -10.77
C GLN A 67 -38.23 -32.00 -12.03
N SER A 68 -38.75 -32.70 -13.04
CA SER A 68 -39.15 -32.10 -14.31
C SER A 68 -40.57 -32.52 -14.68
N LEU A 69 -41.31 -31.61 -15.31
CA LEU A 69 -42.66 -31.86 -15.80
C LEU A 69 -42.82 -31.27 -17.20
N ALA A 70 -43.06 -32.11 -18.19
CA ALA A 70 -43.34 -31.66 -19.56
C ALA A 70 -44.80 -31.21 -19.69
N VAL A 71 -45.03 -30.10 -20.39
CA VAL A 71 -46.37 -29.53 -20.59
C VAL A 71 -46.55 -29.17 -22.06
N THR A 72 -47.70 -29.55 -22.62
CA THR A 72 -48.17 -29.12 -23.94
C THR A 72 -49.44 -28.30 -23.77
N LEU A 73 -49.43 -27.06 -24.24
CA LEU A 73 -50.60 -26.16 -24.24
C LEU A 73 -51.12 -25.94 -25.66
N ASP A 74 -52.43 -25.79 -25.77
CA ASP A 74 -53.14 -25.34 -26.97
C ASP A 74 -53.00 -23.81 -27.11
N ASP A 75 -52.58 -23.41 -28.30
CA ASP A 75 -52.40 -22.03 -28.74
C ASP A 75 -53.13 -21.79 -30.07
N THR A 76 -54.27 -22.44 -30.28
CA THR A 76 -55.11 -22.23 -31.47
C THR A 76 -55.44 -20.75 -31.68
N ASP A 77 -55.66 -19.99 -30.60
CA ASP A 77 -55.92 -18.55 -30.64
C ASP A 77 -54.69 -17.66 -30.85
N GLY A 78 -53.48 -18.22 -30.81
CA GLY A 78 -52.21 -17.51 -31.00
C GLY A 78 -51.79 -16.59 -29.85
N SER A 79 -52.49 -16.63 -28.72
CA SER A 79 -52.22 -15.74 -27.57
C SER A 79 -50.86 -16.03 -26.93
N ILE A 80 -50.45 -17.29 -26.84
CA ILE A 80 -49.17 -17.70 -26.28
C ILE A 80 -48.06 -17.40 -27.28
N LYS A 81 -48.27 -17.64 -28.58
CA LYS A 81 -47.29 -17.26 -29.61
C LYS A 81 -47.00 -15.75 -29.61
N ALA A 82 -48.04 -14.93 -29.50
CA ALA A 82 -47.88 -13.48 -29.42
C ALA A 82 -47.04 -13.04 -28.20
N ILE A 83 -47.20 -13.74 -27.07
CA ILE A 83 -46.37 -13.54 -25.87
C ILE A 83 -44.92 -13.96 -26.12
N MET A 84 -44.70 -15.14 -26.71
CA MET A 84 -43.37 -15.66 -27.04
C MET A 84 -42.60 -14.76 -28.00
N ASP A 85 -43.29 -14.09 -28.93
CA ASP A 85 -42.68 -13.18 -29.89
C ASP A 85 -42.31 -11.82 -29.28
N ALA A 86 -43.03 -11.40 -28.24
CA ALA A 86 -42.86 -10.09 -27.62
C ALA A 86 -42.02 -10.12 -26.33
N HIS A 87 -41.89 -11.26 -25.67
CA HIS A 87 -41.24 -11.39 -24.36
C HIS A 87 -40.35 -12.63 -24.28
N ASP A 88 -39.27 -12.54 -23.51
CA ASP A 88 -38.51 -13.72 -23.12
C ASP A 88 -39.37 -14.60 -22.19
N VAL A 89 -39.67 -15.81 -22.64
CA VAL A 89 -40.48 -16.81 -21.91
C VAL A 89 -39.61 -17.80 -21.12
N HIS A 90 -38.28 -17.68 -21.17
CA HIS A 90 -37.39 -18.51 -20.38
C HIS A 90 -37.41 -18.13 -18.90
N LYS A 91 -37.23 -19.13 -18.04
CA LYS A 91 -37.12 -18.98 -16.59
C LYS A 91 -38.34 -18.31 -15.92
N ARG A 92 -39.48 -18.27 -16.61
CA ARG A 92 -40.74 -17.77 -16.07
C ARG A 92 -41.29 -18.74 -15.02
N THR A 93 -41.84 -18.18 -13.95
CA THR A 93 -42.42 -18.97 -12.86
C THR A 93 -43.65 -19.71 -13.35
N CYS A 94 -43.71 -21.00 -13.03
CA CYS A 94 -44.82 -21.87 -13.38
C CYS A 94 -45.26 -22.69 -12.16
N ARG A 95 -46.57 -22.78 -11.95
CA ARG A 95 -47.20 -23.46 -10.81
C ARG A 95 -48.27 -24.42 -11.32
N VAL A 96 -48.22 -25.66 -10.85
CA VAL A 96 -49.17 -26.72 -11.21
C VAL A 96 -50.01 -27.05 -9.99
N TYR A 97 -51.30 -26.92 -10.14
CA TYR A 97 -52.31 -27.14 -9.11
C TYR A 97 -53.21 -28.32 -9.49
N GLN A 98 -53.80 -28.90 -8.45
CA GLN A 98 -54.91 -29.82 -8.59
C GLN A 98 -56.15 -29.22 -7.94
N TYR A 99 -57.28 -29.39 -8.61
CA TYR A 99 -58.57 -28.85 -8.22
C TYR A 99 -59.66 -29.93 -8.36
N PHE A 100 -60.69 -29.87 -7.52
CA PHE A 100 -61.85 -30.77 -7.61
C PHE A 100 -63.11 -29.96 -7.89
N SER A 101 -63.92 -30.46 -8.83
CA SER A 101 -65.19 -29.83 -9.18
C SER A 101 -66.14 -29.69 -7.98
N GLY A 102 -66.77 -28.51 -7.89
CA GLY A 102 -67.67 -28.13 -6.81
C GLY A 102 -67.00 -27.55 -5.56
N LEU A 103 -65.67 -27.34 -5.58
CA LEU A 103 -64.96 -26.53 -4.58
C LEU A 103 -64.76 -25.09 -5.07
N ASP A 104 -64.42 -24.18 -4.17
CA ASP A 104 -63.97 -22.84 -4.57
C ASP A 104 -62.62 -22.95 -5.29
N LEU A 105 -62.34 -22.08 -6.27
CA LEU A 105 -61.01 -22.05 -6.91
C LEU A 105 -59.90 -21.73 -5.91
N ALA A 106 -60.22 -21.08 -4.79
CA ALA A 106 -59.30 -20.90 -3.67
C ALA A 106 -58.88 -22.22 -2.99
N ASP A 107 -59.64 -23.31 -3.15
CA ASP A 107 -59.34 -24.64 -2.60
C ASP A 107 -58.38 -25.47 -3.47
N LYS A 108 -57.93 -24.94 -4.62
CA LYS A 108 -56.90 -25.62 -5.42
C LYS A 108 -55.60 -25.73 -4.62
N PHE A 109 -54.91 -26.86 -4.72
CA PHE A 109 -53.67 -27.10 -3.97
C PHE A 109 -52.50 -27.34 -4.91
N LEU A 110 -51.33 -26.81 -4.54
CA LEU A 110 -50.12 -26.85 -5.34
C LEU A 110 -49.54 -28.27 -5.36
N LEU A 111 -49.39 -28.84 -6.55
CA LEU A 111 -48.69 -30.10 -6.79
C LEU A 111 -47.21 -29.90 -7.06
N PHE A 112 -46.88 -28.93 -7.92
CA PHE A 112 -45.53 -28.71 -8.43
C PHE A 112 -45.31 -27.22 -8.71
N SER A 113 -44.11 -26.71 -8.47
CA SER A 113 -43.74 -25.34 -8.79
C SER A 113 -42.30 -25.33 -9.31
N GLY A 114 -42.06 -24.53 -10.34
CA GLY A 114 -40.75 -24.46 -10.98
C GLY A 114 -40.65 -23.32 -11.97
N LYS A 115 -39.66 -23.39 -12.84
CA LYS A 115 -39.43 -22.43 -13.91
C LYS A 115 -39.53 -23.10 -15.27
N VAL A 116 -40.08 -22.37 -16.24
CA VAL A 116 -40.07 -22.77 -17.65
C VAL A 116 -38.62 -22.89 -18.12
N SER A 117 -38.26 -24.06 -18.64
CA SER A 117 -36.93 -24.38 -19.15
C SER A 117 -36.98 -24.72 -20.63
N SER A 118 -35.89 -24.42 -21.32
CA SER A 118 -35.64 -24.88 -22.68
C SER A 118 -35.47 -26.40 -22.74
N PRO A 119 -35.81 -27.05 -23.87
CA PRO A 119 -36.33 -26.43 -25.10
C PRO A 119 -37.82 -26.06 -24.99
N ILE A 120 -38.14 -24.83 -25.41
CA ILE A 120 -39.53 -24.38 -25.62
C ILE A 120 -39.77 -24.45 -27.13
N SER A 121 -40.79 -25.17 -27.57
CA SER A 121 -41.11 -25.29 -28.99
C SER A 121 -42.56 -24.93 -29.27
N TRP A 122 -42.77 -24.19 -30.37
CA TRP A 122 -44.10 -23.89 -30.89
C TRP A 122 -44.28 -24.62 -32.22
N SER A 123 -45.33 -25.44 -32.34
CA SER A 123 -45.70 -26.12 -33.58
C SER A 123 -46.74 -25.27 -34.31
N GLU A 124 -46.37 -24.70 -35.46
CA GLU A 124 -47.31 -23.96 -36.30
C GLU A 124 -48.44 -24.84 -36.81
N ARG A 125 -48.10 -26.08 -37.19
CA ARG A 125 -49.05 -27.05 -37.75
C ARG A 125 -50.13 -27.44 -36.75
N ASP A 126 -49.72 -27.73 -35.51
CA ASP A 126 -50.62 -28.24 -34.49
C ASP A 126 -51.16 -27.12 -33.58
N ARG A 127 -50.64 -25.90 -33.74
CA ARG A 127 -50.96 -24.73 -32.89
C ARG A 127 -50.76 -25.03 -31.40
N THR A 128 -49.64 -25.68 -31.05
CA THR A 128 -49.31 -26.05 -29.67
C THR A 128 -47.96 -25.50 -29.21
N VAL A 129 -47.85 -25.22 -27.91
CA VAL A 129 -46.60 -24.82 -27.23
C VAL A 129 -46.18 -25.93 -26.29
N LYS A 130 -44.94 -26.39 -26.41
CA LYS A 130 -44.33 -27.41 -25.54
C LYS A 130 -43.18 -26.82 -24.75
N PHE A 131 -43.15 -27.07 -23.45
CA PHE A 131 -42.05 -26.68 -22.57
C PHE A 131 -41.94 -27.62 -21.37
N THR A 132 -40.78 -27.56 -20.70
CA THR A 132 -40.55 -28.30 -19.46
C THR A 132 -40.53 -27.33 -18.30
N ILE A 133 -41.20 -27.70 -17.21
CA ILE A 133 -41.10 -27.00 -15.92
C ILE A 133 -40.05 -27.76 -15.11
N LEU A 134 -38.96 -27.08 -14.76
CA LEU A 134 -37.94 -27.63 -13.86
C LEU A 134 -38.15 -27.08 -12.45
N SER A 135 -38.11 -27.96 -11.45
CA SER A 135 -38.10 -27.54 -10.05
C SER A 135 -36.85 -26.71 -9.80
N GLN A 136 -37.00 -25.52 -9.22
CA GLN A 136 -35.87 -24.83 -8.60
C GLN A 136 -35.50 -25.57 -7.32
N LEU A 137 -34.70 -26.64 -7.41
CA LEU A 137 -33.69 -26.84 -6.39
C LEU A 137 -32.54 -25.92 -6.80
N GLU A 138 -32.66 -24.65 -6.45
CA GLU A 138 -31.53 -23.76 -6.61
C GLU A 138 -30.47 -24.18 -5.60
N ASP A 139 -29.35 -24.69 -6.12
CA ASP A 139 -28.06 -24.60 -5.45
C ASP A 139 -27.65 -23.12 -5.36
N LYS A 140 -28.44 -22.32 -4.62
CA LYS A 140 -28.03 -20.99 -4.20
C LYS A 140 -27.00 -21.19 -3.11
N GLU A 141 -25.76 -20.83 -3.42
CA GLU A 141 -24.68 -20.86 -2.45
C GLU A 141 -24.82 -19.65 -1.51
N ILE A 142 -24.53 -19.89 -0.23
CA ILE A 142 -24.36 -18.82 0.74
C ILE A 142 -22.93 -18.27 0.66
N GLY A 143 -22.81 -17.02 1.07
CA GLY A 143 -21.54 -16.32 1.08
C GLY A 143 -21.33 -15.47 -0.17
N PHE A 144 -20.14 -14.90 -0.24
CA PHE A 144 -19.68 -14.10 -1.37
C PHE A 144 -18.21 -14.43 -1.59
N SER A 145 -17.79 -14.52 -2.84
CA SER A 145 -16.39 -14.54 -3.21
C SER A 145 -16.22 -13.61 -4.40
N ALA A 146 -15.19 -12.79 -4.39
CA ALA A 146 -14.94 -11.91 -5.51
C ALA A 146 -14.47 -12.71 -6.74
N GLU A 147 -15.01 -12.37 -7.91
CA GLU A 147 -14.61 -12.93 -9.20
C GLU A 147 -13.56 -12.06 -9.89
N GLU A 148 -12.83 -12.63 -10.86
CA GLU A 148 -11.82 -11.91 -11.63
C GLU A 148 -12.45 -10.71 -12.36
N GLY A 149 -11.83 -9.54 -12.22
CA GLY A 149 -12.33 -8.30 -12.83
C GLY A 149 -13.53 -7.65 -12.14
N GLN A 150 -14.07 -8.25 -11.06
CA GLN A 150 -15.21 -7.68 -10.34
C GLN A 150 -14.83 -6.43 -9.52
N PHE A 151 -13.60 -6.36 -9.02
CA PHE A 151 -13.08 -5.20 -8.30
C PHE A 151 -11.74 -4.74 -8.89
N PRO A 152 -11.54 -3.42 -9.05
CA PRO A 152 -10.25 -2.89 -9.45
C PRO A 152 -9.23 -3.19 -8.34
N TYR A 153 -8.08 -3.77 -8.72
CA TYR A 153 -6.96 -4.09 -7.83
C TYR A 153 -7.18 -5.23 -6.82
N LEU A 154 -8.11 -6.17 -7.08
CA LEU A 154 -8.15 -7.42 -6.31
C LEU A 154 -6.98 -8.33 -6.74
N PRO A 155 -6.08 -8.73 -5.84
CA PRO A 155 -5.02 -9.69 -6.14
C PRO A 155 -5.58 -11.01 -6.68
N ALA A 156 -4.89 -11.62 -7.64
CA ALA A 156 -5.33 -12.87 -8.26
C ALA A 156 -5.49 -14.02 -7.23
N ASP A 157 -4.70 -14.01 -6.16
CA ASP A 157 -4.79 -15.00 -5.09
C ASP A 157 -6.01 -14.81 -4.16
N MET A 158 -6.76 -13.72 -4.31
CA MET A 158 -8.02 -13.45 -3.60
C MET A 158 -9.27 -13.78 -4.40
N VAL A 159 -9.14 -13.98 -5.72
CA VAL A 159 -10.24 -14.40 -6.57
C VAL A 159 -10.74 -15.78 -6.11
N GLY A 160 -12.05 -15.90 -5.90
CA GLY A 160 -12.70 -17.15 -5.49
C GLY A 160 -12.62 -17.48 -4.00
N LYS A 161 -11.89 -16.70 -3.17
CA LYS A 161 -11.90 -16.90 -1.71
C LYS A 161 -13.21 -16.40 -1.10
N ALA A 162 -13.83 -17.25 -0.28
CA ALA A 162 -15.08 -16.93 0.38
C ALA A 162 -14.87 -15.89 1.49
N TRP A 163 -15.71 -14.87 1.51
CA TRP A 163 -15.71 -13.84 2.54
C TRP A 163 -16.40 -14.37 3.80
N PRO A 164 -15.82 -14.17 4.99
CA PRO A 164 -16.41 -14.69 6.21
C PRO A 164 -17.84 -14.19 6.45
N MET A 165 -18.68 -15.06 7.00
CA MET A 165 -20.00 -14.74 7.54
C MET A 165 -20.04 -15.11 9.01
N ILE A 166 -20.09 -14.12 9.91
CA ILE A 166 -20.06 -14.39 11.35
C ILE A 166 -21.45 -14.23 11.95
N PHE A 167 -21.90 -15.23 12.71
CA PHE A 167 -23.17 -15.22 13.44
C PHE A 167 -22.94 -15.26 14.97
N GLY A 168 -23.74 -14.49 15.71
CA GLY A 168 -23.56 -14.33 17.15
C GLY A 168 -22.23 -13.65 17.51
N LYS A 169 -21.63 -14.05 18.63
CA LYS A 169 -20.33 -13.55 19.12
C LYS A 169 -19.25 -14.61 18.98
N VAL A 170 -18.38 -14.45 17.99
CA VAL A 170 -17.26 -15.36 17.72
C VAL A 170 -15.95 -14.71 18.16
N VAL A 171 -15.10 -15.47 18.85
CA VAL A 171 -13.81 -15.03 19.36
C VAL A 171 -12.70 -15.54 18.44
N ASN A 172 -11.74 -14.67 18.12
CA ASN A 172 -10.56 -14.97 17.31
C ASN A 172 -10.88 -15.62 15.96
N CYS A 173 -11.91 -15.14 15.26
CA CYS A 173 -12.21 -15.56 13.90
C CYS A 173 -11.15 -14.99 12.93
N PRO A 174 -10.56 -15.80 12.04
CA PRO A 174 -9.63 -15.26 11.04
C PRO A 174 -10.36 -14.28 10.11
N ALA A 175 -9.74 -13.13 9.84
CA ALA A 175 -10.20 -12.19 8.83
C ALA A 175 -9.54 -12.49 7.48
N LEU A 176 -10.23 -12.21 6.39
CA LEU A 176 -9.70 -12.42 5.04
C LEU A 176 -8.97 -11.16 4.56
N GLN A 177 -7.65 -11.24 4.42
CA GLN A 177 -6.85 -10.17 3.84
C GLN A 177 -7.22 -9.96 2.36
N VAL A 178 -7.52 -8.73 1.94
CA VAL A 178 -7.95 -8.40 0.56
C VAL A 178 -6.79 -7.96 -0.31
N ASN A 179 -5.85 -7.21 0.24
CA ASN A 179 -4.65 -6.75 -0.44
C ASN A 179 -3.41 -7.10 0.38
N LYS A 180 -2.26 -7.28 -0.27
CA LYS A 180 -0.99 -7.57 0.39
C LYS A 180 -0.05 -6.39 0.19
N ALA A 181 0.84 -6.20 1.16
CA ALA A 181 1.95 -5.28 1.00
C ALA A 181 2.78 -5.71 -0.20
N VAL A 182 3.01 -4.81 -1.16
CA VAL A 182 3.85 -5.16 -2.30
C VAL A 182 5.31 -5.17 -1.83
N THR A 183 6.00 -6.29 -2.07
CA THR A 183 7.43 -6.42 -1.76
C THR A 183 8.20 -6.91 -2.96
N GLY A 184 9.38 -6.34 -3.18
CA GLY A 184 10.29 -6.76 -4.23
C GLY A 184 11.68 -7.05 -3.69
N THR A 185 12.57 -7.49 -4.58
CA THR A 185 13.98 -7.72 -4.26
C THR A 185 14.86 -7.08 -5.32
N THR A 186 15.85 -6.29 -4.92
CA THR A 186 16.80 -5.68 -5.86
C THR A 186 17.63 -6.75 -6.57
N LEU A 187 17.79 -6.64 -7.88
CA LEU A 187 18.69 -7.49 -8.69
C LEU A 187 20.01 -6.79 -9.01
N THR A 188 20.10 -5.49 -8.72
CA THR A 188 21.24 -4.61 -8.99
C THR A 188 21.62 -3.88 -7.71
N GLY A 189 22.90 -3.53 -7.58
CA GLY A 189 23.38 -2.72 -6.47
C GLY A 189 22.90 -1.28 -6.60
N VAL A 190 22.61 -0.62 -5.49
CA VAL A 190 22.10 0.74 -5.44
C VAL A 190 22.77 1.54 -4.34
N GLY A 191 23.06 2.82 -4.64
CA GLY A 191 23.72 3.72 -3.70
C GLY A 191 23.06 5.09 -3.61
N ILE A 192 23.43 5.83 -2.56
CA ILE A 192 23.03 7.22 -2.29
C ILE A 192 24.26 7.97 -1.79
N LEU A 193 24.54 9.13 -2.39
CA LEU A 193 25.59 10.05 -1.97
C LEU A 193 24.97 11.22 -1.19
N SER A 194 25.30 11.34 0.09
CA SER A 194 24.73 12.35 0.98
C SER A 194 25.79 13.40 1.34
N GLY A 195 25.41 14.68 1.40
CA GLY A 195 26.31 15.75 1.87
C GLY A 195 27.41 16.20 0.90
N MET A 196 27.36 15.80 -0.38
CA MET A 196 28.35 16.18 -1.40
C MET A 196 28.45 17.70 -1.59
N ASP A 197 27.31 18.40 -1.64
CA ASP A 197 27.26 19.86 -1.77
C ASP A 197 27.82 20.57 -0.53
N LEU A 198 27.56 20.01 0.65
CA LEU A 198 28.10 20.50 1.92
C LEU A 198 29.63 20.39 1.93
N TRP A 199 30.16 19.24 1.49
CA TRP A 199 31.60 19.01 1.36
C TRP A 199 32.26 19.99 0.38
N ALA A 200 31.62 20.25 -0.76
CA ALA A 200 32.10 21.22 -1.75
C ALA A 200 32.10 22.67 -1.22
N SER A 201 31.21 23.00 -0.29
CA SER A 201 31.06 24.35 0.27
C SER A 201 31.99 24.69 1.43
N LEU A 202 32.73 23.72 1.98
CA LEU A 202 33.64 23.96 3.10
C LEU A 202 34.80 24.87 2.72
N SER A 203 35.12 25.82 3.61
CA SER A 203 36.31 26.68 3.49
C SER A 203 37.56 25.83 3.29
N ASP A 204 38.51 26.32 2.48
CA ASP A 204 39.79 25.65 2.26
C ASP A 204 40.79 25.87 3.41
N GLY A 205 40.43 26.64 4.44
CA GLY A 205 41.23 26.82 5.66
C GLY A 205 42.60 27.45 5.43
N ALA A 206 42.82 28.10 4.27
CA ALA A 206 44.14 28.57 3.85
C ALA A 206 44.54 29.96 4.40
N ASP A 207 43.63 30.64 5.10
CA ASP A 207 43.82 32.02 5.57
C ASP A 207 44.28 32.07 7.03
N ASP A 208 45.57 31.77 7.25
CA ASP A 208 46.23 31.92 8.55
C ASP A 208 46.76 33.35 8.76
N SER A 209 46.29 34.01 9.82
CA SER A 209 46.71 35.37 10.17
C SER A 209 48.15 35.43 10.67
N GLU A 210 48.66 34.39 11.34
CA GLU A 210 50.05 34.33 11.83
C GLU A 210 51.05 34.20 10.68
N PHE A 211 50.72 33.36 9.70
CA PHE A 211 51.50 33.26 8.47
C PHE A 211 51.54 34.61 7.75
N THR A 212 50.40 35.28 7.63
CA THR A 212 50.29 36.60 6.99
C THR A 212 51.09 37.67 7.76
N MET A 213 51.03 37.68 9.09
CA MET A 213 51.83 38.56 9.95
C MET A 213 53.32 38.34 9.76
N SER A 214 53.76 37.08 9.75
CA SER A 214 55.17 36.71 9.57
C SER A 214 55.67 37.12 8.19
N LEU A 215 54.84 36.95 7.15
CA LEU A 215 55.14 37.40 5.79
C LEU A 215 55.31 38.93 5.72
N MET A 216 54.41 39.68 6.35
CA MET A 216 54.49 41.15 6.38
C MET A 216 55.71 41.64 7.15
N GLN A 217 56.09 40.98 8.25
CA GLN A 217 57.33 41.30 8.98
C GLN A 217 58.57 41.11 8.09
N MET A 218 58.66 40.00 7.36
CA MET A 218 59.76 39.78 6.41
C MET A 218 59.80 40.82 5.29
N VAL A 219 58.65 41.28 4.80
CA VAL A 219 58.58 42.35 3.78
C VAL A 219 59.06 43.68 4.34
N VAL A 220 58.65 44.05 5.56
CA VAL A 220 59.10 45.28 6.22
C VAL A 220 60.62 45.25 6.46
N GLU A 221 61.16 44.13 6.96
CA GLU A 221 62.60 43.95 7.15
C GLU A 221 63.36 44.05 5.83
N ARG A 222 62.84 43.42 4.76
CA ARG A 222 63.42 43.49 3.42
C ARG A 222 63.45 44.93 2.90
N ASN A 223 62.39 45.70 3.08
CA ASN A 223 62.34 47.11 2.67
C ASN A 223 63.33 47.96 3.46
N HIS A 224 63.51 47.69 4.76
CA HIS A 224 64.53 48.36 5.58
C HIS A 224 65.94 48.11 5.04
N TYR A 225 66.34 46.86 4.84
CA TYR A 225 67.67 46.55 4.30
C TYR A 225 67.88 47.08 2.89
N ALA A 226 66.84 47.13 2.05
CA ALA A 226 66.93 47.73 0.72
C ALA A 226 67.27 49.22 0.79
N GLU A 227 66.65 49.97 1.69
CA GLU A 227 66.95 51.39 1.87
C GLU A 227 68.33 51.62 2.51
N VAL A 228 68.70 50.83 3.51
CA VAL A 228 70.04 50.89 4.11
C VAL A 228 71.11 50.57 3.06
N LYS A 229 70.87 49.59 2.20
CA LYS A 229 71.77 49.23 1.09
C LYS A 229 71.97 50.41 0.13
N ASP A 230 70.90 51.09 -0.25
CA ASP A 230 70.98 52.24 -1.16
C ASP A 230 71.82 53.38 -0.55
N CYS A 231 71.85 53.49 0.78
CA CYS A 231 72.74 54.41 1.48
C CYS A 231 74.22 54.04 1.46
N TRP A 232 74.54 52.76 1.32
CA TRP A 232 75.90 52.24 1.17
C TRP A 232 76.32 52.16 -0.32
N ALA A 233 75.55 52.75 -1.24
CA ALA A 233 75.97 52.88 -2.64
C ALA A 233 77.31 53.64 -2.72
N PRO A 234 78.26 53.23 -3.60
CA PRO A 234 79.64 53.69 -3.57
C PRO A 234 79.76 55.17 -3.98
N ALA A 235 79.68 56.06 -3.00
CA ALA A 235 79.76 57.52 -3.20
C ALA A 235 80.86 58.18 -2.34
N PHE A 236 81.21 57.62 -1.17
CA PHE A 236 82.10 58.27 -0.21
C PHE A 236 83.40 57.50 0.04
N HIS A 237 83.37 56.17 0.21
CA HIS A 237 84.53 55.27 0.40
C HIS A 237 84.35 54.00 -0.48
N PRO A 238 84.76 54.03 -1.75
CA PRO A 238 84.33 53.06 -2.77
C PRO A 238 84.48 51.57 -2.42
N PRO A 239 85.59 51.08 -1.82
CA PRO A 239 85.74 49.64 -1.57
C PRO A 239 84.99 49.15 -0.32
N VAL A 240 84.87 49.97 0.73
CA VAL A 240 84.19 49.59 1.98
C VAL A 240 82.67 49.69 1.80
N ASP A 241 82.21 50.76 1.14
CA ASP A 241 80.79 50.98 0.86
C ASP A 241 80.24 49.88 -0.07
N ALA A 242 80.99 49.51 -1.11
CA ALA A 242 80.61 48.44 -2.02
C ALA A 242 80.50 47.07 -1.33
N GLN A 243 81.40 46.76 -0.39
CA GLN A 243 81.32 45.51 0.39
C GLN A 243 80.06 45.49 1.27
N LYS A 244 79.77 46.60 1.96
CA LYS A 244 78.61 46.69 2.85
C LYS A 244 77.29 46.63 2.07
N ALA A 245 77.21 47.31 0.93
CA ALA A 245 76.06 47.21 0.03
C ALA A 245 75.88 45.79 -0.52
N ALA A 246 76.95 45.07 -0.83
CA ALA A 246 76.86 43.67 -1.27
C ALA A 246 76.34 42.73 -0.16
N GLU A 247 76.79 42.90 1.08
CA GLU A 247 76.27 42.15 2.24
C GLU A 247 74.78 42.39 2.47
N LEU A 248 74.33 43.65 2.38
CA LEU A 248 72.92 44.01 2.52
C LEU A 248 72.07 43.49 1.35
N GLN A 249 72.61 43.50 0.12
CA GLN A 249 71.94 42.88 -1.03
C GLN A 249 71.75 41.37 -0.83
N GLN A 250 72.76 40.66 -0.29
CA GLN A 250 72.61 39.23 0.04
C GLN A 250 71.50 38.99 1.08
N ARG A 251 71.35 39.87 2.07
CA ARG A 251 70.25 39.79 3.05
C ARG A 251 68.88 40.02 2.40
N VAL A 252 68.77 41.02 1.51
CA VAL A 252 67.55 41.29 0.73
C VAL A 252 67.19 40.08 -0.14
N ASP A 253 68.16 39.48 -0.82
CA ASP A 253 67.95 38.32 -1.67
C ASP A 253 67.53 37.08 -0.86
N SER A 254 68.16 36.86 0.30
CA SER A 254 67.77 35.80 1.25
C SER A 254 66.34 35.98 1.75
N LEU A 255 65.93 37.19 2.12
CA LEU A 255 64.55 37.47 2.54
C LEU A 255 63.56 37.28 1.39
N ASN A 256 63.89 37.70 0.17
CA ASN A 256 63.05 37.46 -1.01
C ASN A 256 62.87 35.95 -1.28
N GLN A 257 63.94 35.16 -1.15
CA GLN A 257 63.85 33.70 -1.27
C GLN A 257 62.98 33.09 -0.19
N GLN A 258 63.10 33.54 1.06
CA GLN A 258 62.28 33.05 2.19
C GLN A 258 60.79 33.41 2.00
N ILE A 259 60.49 34.63 1.56
CA ILE A 259 59.13 35.09 1.24
C ILE A 259 58.53 34.23 0.12
N ASN A 260 59.24 34.08 -1.00
CA ASN A 260 58.75 33.29 -2.14
C ASN A 260 58.56 31.80 -1.77
N ALA A 261 59.49 31.23 -1.01
CA ALA A 261 59.38 29.85 -0.52
C ALA A 261 58.20 29.68 0.45
N ALA A 262 57.93 30.67 1.30
CA ALA A 262 56.79 30.65 2.22
C ALA A 262 55.46 30.67 1.44
N VAL A 263 55.30 31.58 0.49
CA VAL A 263 54.09 31.67 -0.36
C VAL A 263 53.89 30.38 -1.15
N ALA A 264 54.95 29.87 -1.80
CA ALA A 264 54.89 28.63 -2.57
C ALA A 264 54.50 27.41 -1.73
N ARG A 265 54.94 27.33 -0.46
CA ARG A 265 54.52 26.26 0.47
C ARG A 265 53.02 26.32 0.76
N ARG A 266 52.49 27.52 1.05
CA ARG A 266 51.05 27.71 1.31
C ARG A 266 50.21 27.36 0.09
N ASP A 267 50.59 27.86 -1.08
CA ASP A 267 49.84 27.59 -2.32
C ASP A 267 49.86 26.09 -2.67
N LYS A 268 50.99 25.40 -2.40
CA LYS A 268 51.08 23.94 -2.54
C LYS A 268 50.18 23.20 -1.55
N GLN A 269 50.13 23.62 -0.28
CA GLN A 269 49.23 23.03 0.72
C GLN A 269 47.76 23.18 0.30
N ARG A 270 47.36 24.38 -0.16
CA ARG A 270 46.02 24.65 -0.70
C ARG A 270 45.68 23.78 -1.90
N ALA A 271 46.59 23.69 -2.87
CA ALA A 271 46.39 22.83 -4.03
C ALA A 271 46.25 21.34 -3.63
N CYS A 272 47.05 20.86 -2.68
CA CYS A 272 46.95 19.48 -2.18
C CYS A 272 45.63 19.21 -1.47
N ALA A 273 45.13 20.13 -0.63
CA ALA A 273 43.86 19.96 0.05
C ALA A 273 42.68 19.96 -0.92
N LEU A 274 42.65 20.89 -1.88
CA LEU A 274 41.63 20.94 -2.93
C LEU A 274 41.67 19.68 -3.81
N ALA A 275 42.86 19.22 -4.21
CA ALA A 275 43.02 17.99 -4.98
C ALA A 275 42.54 16.76 -4.21
N ARG A 276 42.82 16.67 -2.90
CA ARG A 276 42.34 15.57 -2.06
C ARG A 276 40.82 15.59 -1.90
N ARG A 277 40.20 16.77 -1.75
CA ARG A 277 38.74 16.92 -1.73
C ARG A 277 38.12 16.46 -3.03
N GLN A 278 38.66 16.91 -4.16
CA GLN A 278 38.19 16.51 -5.48
C GLN A 278 38.35 15.00 -5.68
N GLN A 279 39.48 14.43 -5.28
CA GLN A 279 39.70 12.99 -5.34
C GLN A 279 38.64 12.22 -4.53
N GLN A 280 38.28 12.67 -3.32
CA GLN A 280 37.23 12.03 -2.52
C GLN A 280 35.84 12.13 -3.18
N ILE A 281 35.56 13.27 -3.81
CA ILE A 281 34.34 13.45 -4.61
C ILE A 281 34.31 12.48 -5.78
N ASP A 282 35.42 12.38 -6.51
CA ASP A 282 35.56 11.49 -7.66
C ASP A 282 35.50 10.01 -7.24
N GLU A 283 36.08 9.64 -6.10
CA GLU A 283 36.00 8.30 -5.52
C GLU A 283 34.56 7.93 -5.12
N ALA A 284 33.81 8.87 -4.55
CA ALA A 284 32.39 8.69 -4.23
C ALA A 284 31.55 8.50 -5.51
N PHE A 285 31.79 9.32 -6.54
CA PHE A 285 31.14 9.15 -7.85
C PHE A 285 31.57 7.86 -8.58
N ALA A 286 32.79 7.39 -8.38
CA ALA A 286 33.29 6.14 -8.96
C ALA A 286 32.67 4.89 -8.30
N GLN A 287 32.33 4.96 -7.01
CA GLN A 287 31.51 3.95 -6.34
C GLN A 287 30.06 3.97 -6.87
N GLY A 288 29.59 5.15 -7.28
CA GLY A 288 28.39 5.34 -8.08
C GLY A 288 27.09 5.22 -7.29
N GLU A 289 26.01 5.73 -7.85
CA GLU A 289 24.66 5.59 -7.26
C GLU A 289 24.01 4.23 -7.59
N GLY A 290 24.74 3.34 -8.25
CA GLY A 290 24.21 2.12 -8.85
C GLY A 290 23.40 2.38 -10.12
N GLU A 291 22.73 1.35 -10.62
CA GLU A 291 22.02 1.41 -11.90
C GLU A 291 20.73 2.26 -11.81
N ASN A 292 20.38 2.91 -12.92
CA ASN A 292 19.07 3.54 -13.14
C ASN A 292 18.63 3.24 -14.59
N PRO A 293 17.57 2.44 -14.82
CA PRO A 293 16.63 1.90 -13.82
C PRO A 293 17.20 0.81 -12.92
N ILE A 294 16.72 0.75 -11.68
CA ILE A 294 16.99 -0.35 -10.75
C ILE A 294 16.13 -1.54 -11.17
N ARG A 295 16.74 -2.72 -11.31
CA ARG A 295 15.99 -3.96 -11.59
C ARG A 295 15.47 -4.56 -10.28
N ILE A 296 14.17 -4.78 -10.19
CA ILE A 296 13.50 -5.28 -8.99
C ILE A 296 12.63 -6.48 -9.37
N LEU A 297 12.96 -7.63 -8.81
CA LEU A 297 12.14 -8.83 -8.93
C LEU A 297 10.82 -8.60 -8.19
N GLY A 298 9.68 -8.86 -8.85
CA GLY A 298 8.35 -8.51 -8.35
C GLY A 298 7.99 -7.03 -8.56
N GLY A 299 8.75 -6.29 -9.37
CA GLY A 299 8.47 -4.90 -9.70
C GLY A 299 7.12 -4.69 -10.41
N GLU A 300 6.64 -5.70 -11.13
CA GLU A 300 5.35 -5.73 -11.82
C GLU A 300 4.15 -5.66 -10.86
N ASP A 301 4.31 -6.09 -9.61
CA ASP A 301 3.26 -6.06 -8.58
C ASP A 301 3.09 -4.64 -7.99
N PHE A 302 4.06 -3.75 -8.20
CA PHE A 302 3.98 -2.36 -7.75
C PHE A 302 3.09 -1.51 -8.67
N PRO A 303 2.55 -0.36 -8.19
CA PRO A 303 1.84 0.59 -9.04
C PRO A 303 2.66 1.03 -10.26
N GLN A 304 2.20 0.64 -11.45
CA GLN A 304 2.89 0.90 -12.72
C GLN A 304 2.64 2.32 -13.21
N GLY A 305 3.69 2.99 -13.71
CA GLY A 305 3.62 4.34 -14.29
C GLY A 305 3.25 5.45 -13.31
N GLN A 306 3.21 5.18 -11.99
CA GLN A 306 2.92 6.15 -10.95
C GLN A 306 4.18 6.46 -10.14
N THR A 307 4.40 7.74 -9.84
CA THR A 307 5.50 8.16 -8.96
C THR A 307 5.22 7.73 -7.53
N LEU A 308 6.14 6.98 -6.94
CA LEU A 308 6.11 6.52 -5.57
C LEU A 308 7.52 6.49 -4.97
N THR A 309 7.60 6.47 -3.64
CA THR A 309 8.87 6.32 -2.93
C THR A 309 8.98 4.90 -2.41
N ILE A 310 10.07 4.22 -2.76
CA ILE A 310 10.43 2.91 -2.22
C ILE A 310 11.54 3.05 -1.17
N ASN A 311 11.50 2.17 -0.16
CA ASN A 311 12.54 2.02 0.83
C ASN A 311 13.34 0.75 0.52
N ILE A 312 14.67 0.90 0.44
CA ILE A 312 15.63 -0.18 0.27
C ILE A 312 16.65 -0.07 1.40
N ASN A 313 16.53 -0.91 2.43
CA ASN A 313 17.40 -0.94 3.62
C ASN A 313 17.64 0.43 4.30
N GLY A 314 16.65 1.34 4.28
CA GLY A 314 16.75 2.68 4.87
C GLY A 314 16.98 3.80 3.86
N GLY A 315 17.44 3.48 2.65
CA GLY A 315 17.51 4.42 1.53
C GLY A 315 16.14 4.64 0.90
N LEU A 316 15.78 5.90 0.69
CA LEU A 316 14.54 6.32 0.05
C LEU A 316 14.81 6.67 -1.42
N PHE A 317 14.11 5.98 -2.32
CA PHE A 317 14.23 6.19 -3.77
C PHE A 317 12.86 6.57 -4.30
N THR A 318 12.74 7.77 -4.89
CA THR A 318 11.49 8.23 -5.51
C THR A 318 11.58 8.05 -7.01
N GLY A 319 10.54 7.49 -7.62
CA GLY A 319 10.56 7.08 -9.02
C GLY A 319 9.27 6.37 -9.42
N HIS A 320 9.28 5.66 -10.55
CA HIS A 320 8.12 4.88 -11.01
C HIS A 320 8.53 3.53 -11.60
N PHE A 321 7.61 2.56 -11.56
CA PHE A 321 7.81 1.24 -12.14
C PHE A 321 7.33 1.15 -13.61
N GLU A 322 8.11 0.43 -14.41
CA GLU A 322 7.79 -0.06 -15.76
C GLU A 322 8.15 -1.56 -15.83
N GLY A 323 7.21 -2.42 -15.42
CA GLY A 323 7.47 -3.84 -15.17
C GLY A 323 8.44 -4.02 -14.00
N GLU A 324 9.52 -4.78 -14.21
CA GLU A 324 10.58 -4.99 -13.21
C GLU A 324 11.55 -3.80 -13.06
N LEU A 325 11.39 -2.74 -13.86
CA LEU A 325 12.32 -1.61 -13.91
C LEU A 325 11.80 -0.44 -13.11
N PHE A 326 12.49 -0.06 -12.05
CA PHE A 326 12.22 1.16 -11.29
C PHE A 326 13.11 2.31 -11.76
N ARG A 327 12.51 3.32 -12.39
CA ARG A 327 13.23 4.52 -12.85
C ARG A 327 13.33 5.52 -11.72
N VAL A 328 14.56 5.74 -11.25
CA VAL A 328 14.83 6.65 -10.12
C VAL A 328 14.81 8.09 -10.60
N GLN A 329 14.08 8.94 -9.87
CA GLN A 329 14.02 10.39 -10.02
C GLN A 329 14.83 11.10 -8.93
N SER A 330 14.78 10.62 -7.69
CA SER A 330 15.59 11.14 -6.59
C SER A 330 15.96 10.05 -5.58
N ARG A 331 17.04 10.30 -4.85
CA ARG A 331 17.64 9.40 -3.84
C ARG A 331 17.89 10.19 -2.57
N GLN A 332 17.52 9.66 -1.42
CA GLN A 332 17.74 10.29 -0.11
C GLN A 332 18.02 9.23 0.95
N HIS A 333 18.95 9.51 1.86
CA HIS A 333 19.19 8.66 3.03
C HIS A 333 19.15 9.54 4.28
N PRO A 334 17.97 9.71 4.92
CA PRO A 334 17.77 10.71 5.96
C PRO A 334 18.79 10.65 7.11
N ALA A 335 19.26 9.45 7.48
CA ALA A 335 20.27 9.28 8.52
C ALA A 335 21.66 9.75 8.08
N ASP A 336 22.03 9.55 6.81
CA ASP A 336 23.33 9.97 6.27
C ASP A 336 23.30 11.47 5.94
N ASP A 337 22.17 11.96 5.45
CA ASP A 337 21.91 13.39 5.24
C ASP A 337 22.02 14.16 6.57
N ALA A 338 21.43 13.63 7.65
CA ALA A 338 21.58 14.20 9.00
C ALA A 338 23.03 14.11 9.50
N THR A 339 23.69 12.96 9.33
CA THR A 339 25.10 12.78 9.71
C THR A 339 26.02 13.76 8.99
N ALA A 340 25.81 13.96 7.69
CA ALA A 340 26.54 14.95 6.90
C ALA A 340 26.23 16.38 7.34
N ALA A 341 24.97 16.70 7.64
CA ALA A 341 24.58 18.01 8.14
C ALA A 341 25.21 18.30 9.51
N ASP A 342 25.24 17.33 10.42
CA ASP A 342 25.84 17.45 11.74
C ASP A 342 27.37 17.58 11.65
N ALA A 343 28.03 16.78 10.81
CA ALA A 343 29.47 16.90 10.56
C ALA A 343 29.83 18.25 9.90
N TYR A 344 29.00 18.74 8.99
CA TYR A 344 29.15 20.09 8.43
C TYR A 344 28.95 21.16 9.51
N ALA A 345 27.90 21.01 10.32
CA ALA A 345 27.59 21.91 11.41
C ALA A 345 28.75 21.96 12.41
N GLU A 346 29.28 20.83 12.90
CA GLU A 346 30.45 20.78 13.79
C GLU A 346 31.65 21.53 13.20
N LYS A 347 31.95 21.29 11.92
CA LYS A 347 33.03 21.96 11.19
C LYS A 347 32.78 23.46 10.92
N THR A 348 31.54 23.93 11.09
CA THR A 348 31.13 25.33 10.88
C THR A 348 30.58 26.00 12.15
N GLN A 349 30.46 25.26 13.26
CA GLN A 349 29.82 25.67 14.53
C GLN A 349 30.73 26.49 15.43
N GLU A 350 31.88 26.92 14.94
CA GLU A 350 32.47 28.15 15.43
C GLU A 350 31.84 29.34 14.67
N PRO A 351 30.76 29.97 15.20
CA PRO A 351 30.47 31.33 14.81
C PRO A 351 31.71 32.16 15.11
N ALA A 352 32.08 33.00 14.16
CA ALA A 352 33.13 34.01 14.25
C ALA A 352 33.00 34.88 15.51
N VAL A 353 33.45 34.37 16.65
CA VAL A 353 33.99 35.13 17.78
C VAL A 353 35.31 34.48 18.23
N CYS A 354 36.01 33.81 17.32
CA CYS A 354 37.46 33.92 17.31
C CYS A 354 37.77 35.29 16.66
N LEU A 355 37.60 36.36 17.44
CA LEU A 355 38.52 37.48 17.30
C LEU A 355 39.88 36.83 17.57
N GLU A 356 40.57 36.32 16.54
CA GLU A 356 42.02 36.28 16.68
C GLU A 356 42.36 37.72 17.05
N PRO A 357 42.90 37.96 18.25
CA PRO A 357 43.07 39.32 18.74
C PRO A 357 43.90 40.00 17.67
N THR A 358 43.34 41.06 17.06
CA THR A 358 43.97 41.88 16.03
C THR A 358 45.48 41.82 16.18
N GLN A 359 46.15 40.97 15.39
CA GLN A 359 47.52 40.61 15.74
C GLN A 359 48.36 41.83 15.44
N THR A 360 48.88 42.41 16.50
CA THR A 360 49.58 43.68 16.46
C THR A 360 51.02 43.40 16.82
N ARG A 361 51.90 43.38 15.82
CA ARG A 361 53.35 43.25 16.06
C ARG A 361 54.01 44.59 15.81
N TYR A 362 54.65 45.10 16.85
CA TYR A 362 55.54 46.23 16.73
C TYR A 362 56.86 45.75 16.16
N TYR A 363 57.41 46.50 15.22
CA TYR A 363 58.76 46.28 14.72
C TYR A 363 59.59 47.54 14.94
N ARG A 364 60.89 47.32 15.10
CA ARG A 364 61.90 48.37 15.14
C ARG A 364 63.19 47.81 14.54
N TYR A 365 63.54 48.29 13.36
CA TYR A 365 64.78 47.99 12.66
C TYR A 365 65.65 49.24 12.65
N GLU A 366 66.90 49.10 13.07
CA GLU A 366 67.85 50.20 13.21
C GLU A 366 69.22 49.74 12.72
N ASP A 367 69.73 50.39 11.68
CA ASP A 367 71.02 50.07 11.07
C ASP A 367 71.82 51.35 10.79
N GLU A 368 73.13 51.23 10.88
CA GLU A 368 74.07 52.32 10.63
C GLU A 368 74.22 52.61 9.12
N ILE A 369 74.33 53.89 8.78
CA ILE A 369 74.54 54.40 7.42
C ILE A 369 75.69 55.41 7.38
N PRO A 370 76.35 55.58 6.22
CA PRO A 370 77.40 56.56 6.07
C PRO A 370 76.84 58.00 6.21
N PRO A 371 77.65 58.94 6.74
CA PRO A 371 77.27 60.35 6.86
C PRO A 371 76.91 60.96 5.51
N GLY A 372 75.72 61.56 5.41
CA GLY A 372 75.30 62.27 4.19
C GLY A 372 74.74 61.36 3.09
N CYS A 373 74.26 60.17 3.42
CA CYS A 373 73.51 59.35 2.48
C CYS A 373 72.28 60.10 1.91
N GLY A 374 72.15 60.12 0.57
CA GLY A 374 70.97 60.64 -0.11
C GLY A 374 70.70 62.12 0.21
N ALA A 375 69.45 62.46 0.50
CA ALA A 375 69.07 63.81 0.95
C ALA A 375 69.21 64.00 2.48
N ARG A 376 69.82 63.06 3.20
CA ARG A 376 69.87 63.07 4.67
C ARG A 376 71.04 63.94 5.17
N PRO A 377 70.88 64.65 6.29
CA PRO A 377 71.96 65.45 6.86
C PRO A 377 73.15 64.61 7.30
N SER A 378 74.38 65.16 7.24
CA SER A 378 75.62 64.47 7.60
C SER A 378 75.73 64.05 9.08
N TRP A 379 74.90 64.61 9.96
CA TRP A 379 74.82 64.21 11.37
C TRP A 379 73.93 62.99 11.60
N GLN A 380 73.12 62.59 10.61
CA GLN A 380 72.31 61.38 10.68
C GLN A 380 73.15 60.17 10.25
N LYS A 381 73.38 59.25 11.18
CA LYS A 381 74.21 58.05 10.98
C LYS A 381 73.44 56.73 11.05
N THR A 382 72.12 56.79 11.20
CA THR A 382 71.26 55.60 11.28
C THR A 382 69.98 55.80 10.47
N ILE A 383 69.48 54.69 9.92
CA ILE A 383 68.09 54.56 9.47
C ILE A 383 67.34 53.81 10.54
N LEU A 384 66.20 54.35 10.95
CA LEU A 384 65.30 53.75 11.92
C LEU A 384 63.93 53.56 11.26
N HIS A 385 63.51 52.31 11.08
CA HIS A 385 62.15 51.96 10.70
C HIS A 385 61.45 51.33 11.88
N TYR A 386 60.39 51.98 12.35
CA TYR A 386 59.54 51.43 13.38
C TYR A 386 58.09 51.66 13.00
N GLY A 387 57.24 50.78 13.48
CA GLY A 387 55.84 50.84 13.18
C GLY A 387 55.12 49.65 13.73
N VAL A 388 53.90 49.49 13.26
CA VAL A 388 53.01 48.42 13.68
C VAL A 388 52.50 47.72 12.44
N ILE A 389 52.54 46.39 12.47
CA ILE A 389 51.81 45.56 11.52
C ILE A 389 50.59 45.08 12.27
N THR A 390 49.43 45.27 11.65
CA THR A 390 48.16 44.82 12.17
C THR A 390 47.48 43.98 11.10
N THR A 391 47.23 42.71 11.41
CA THR A 391 46.31 41.91 10.60
C THR A 391 44.92 41.96 11.20
N ILE A 392 43.94 42.08 10.31
CA ILE A 392 42.52 42.03 10.64
C ILE A 392 42.01 40.78 9.92
N SER A 393 42.18 39.61 10.52
CA SER A 393 41.54 38.40 10.01
C SER A 393 40.17 38.26 10.66
N GLN A 394 39.14 38.10 9.83
CA GLN A 394 37.87 37.48 10.23
C GLN A 394 37.86 35.99 9.87
N ALA A 395 39.01 35.44 9.48
CA ALA A 395 39.14 34.07 9.03
C ALA A 395 39.41 33.17 10.24
N THR A 396 38.50 32.23 10.49
CA THR A 396 38.70 31.12 11.41
C THR A 396 39.80 30.22 10.84
N THR A 397 40.86 30.04 11.63
CA THR A 397 41.97 29.13 11.36
C THR A 397 41.52 27.69 11.59
N HIS A 398 40.65 27.17 10.74
CA HIS A 398 40.47 25.73 10.68
C HIS A 398 41.63 25.13 9.88
N GLN A 399 42.37 24.20 10.50
CA GLN A 399 43.21 23.26 9.76
C GLN A 399 42.43 22.78 8.54
N MET A 400 43.11 22.65 7.39
CA MET A 400 42.54 22.04 6.19
C MET A 400 41.94 20.69 6.57
N ASP A 401 40.63 20.69 6.80
CA ASP A 401 39.95 19.50 7.26
C ASP A 401 39.93 18.50 6.12
N THR A 402 40.49 17.31 6.40
CA THR A 402 40.61 16.22 5.42
C THR A 402 39.64 15.08 5.70
N GLU A 403 38.86 15.19 6.77
CA GLU A 403 37.82 14.22 7.10
C GLU A 403 36.56 14.54 6.29
N PRO A 404 36.09 13.60 5.44
CA PRO A 404 34.96 13.84 4.56
C PRO A 404 33.67 14.01 5.37
N VAL A 405 32.89 15.03 5.02
CA VAL A 405 31.50 15.19 5.49
C VAL A 405 30.55 14.30 4.69
N ALA A 406 30.88 14.09 3.40
CA ALA A 406 30.07 13.28 2.51
C ALA A 406 29.97 11.84 3.00
N GLN A 407 28.76 11.29 2.96
CA GLN A 407 28.46 9.91 3.33
C GLN A 407 28.07 9.12 2.07
N HIS A 408 28.39 7.82 2.07
CA HIS A 408 27.98 6.92 1.01
C HIS A 408 27.21 5.74 1.59
N PHE A 409 25.94 5.63 1.20
CA PHE A 409 25.09 4.50 1.46
C PHE A 409 25.12 3.55 0.26
N TRP A 410 25.43 2.27 0.47
CA TRP A 410 25.43 1.26 -0.58
C TRP A 410 24.68 0.01 -0.13
N VAL A 411 23.91 -0.56 -1.06
CA VAL A 411 23.18 -1.81 -0.86
C VAL A 411 23.44 -2.75 -2.03
N ASP A 412 23.92 -3.95 -1.71
CA ASP A 412 24.15 -5.01 -2.68
C ASP A 412 22.83 -5.58 -3.26
N PRO A 413 22.87 -6.24 -4.43
CA PRO A 413 21.75 -7.02 -4.93
C PRO A 413 21.22 -7.99 -3.88
N GLY A 414 19.90 -8.20 -3.86
CA GLY A 414 19.21 -9.10 -2.93
C GLY A 414 18.53 -8.39 -1.76
N ALA A 415 18.51 -7.06 -1.74
CA ALA A 415 17.85 -6.31 -0.68
C ALA A 415 16.33 -6.23 -0.88
N SER A 416 15.59 -6.21 0.22
CA SER A 416 14.12 -6.08 0.20
C SER A 416 13.71 -4.66 -0.16
N VAL A 417 12.78 -4.56 -1.09
CA VAL A 417 12.14 -3.32 -1.53
C VAL A 417 10.71 -3.29 -1.01
N LYS A 418 10.33 -2.17 -0.41
CA LYS A 418 8.97 -1.90 0.06
C LYS A 418 8.56 -0.49 -0.32
N ILE A 419 7.26 -0.23 -0.43
CA ILE A 419 6.77 1.15 -0.55
C ILE A 419 7.06 1.88 0.78
N ALA A 420 7.61 3.09 0.71
CA ALA A 420 7.99 3.87 1.89
C ALA A 420 6.79 4.55 2.56
N SER A 421 5.73 4.84 1.80
CA SER A 421 4.48 5.36 2.34
C SER A 421 3.65 4.27 3.01
N ASP A 422 2.72 4.70 3.87
CA ASP A 422 1.70 3.82 4.46
C ASP A 422 0.90 3.13 3.35
N GLU A 423 1.02 1.79 3.27
CA GLU A 423 0.25 0.95 2.36
C GLU A 423 -0.90 0.31 3.15
N PRO A 424 -2.12 0.86 3.05
CA PRO A 424 -3.22 0.39 3.87
C PRO A 424 -3.61 -1.03 3.48
N ILE A 425 -3.56 -1.95 4.44
CA ILE A 425 -4.02 -3.32 4.26
C ILE A 425 -5.46 -3.45 4.77
N THR A 426 -6.34 -3.96 3.92
CA THR A 426 -7.75 -4.21 4.20
C THR A 426 -7.99 -5.69 4.47
N TYR A 427 -8.78 -5.98 5.50
CA TYR A 427 -9.20 -7.32 5.89
C TYR A 427 -10.72 -7.37 5.99
N ILE A 428 -11.38 -8.29 5.28
CA ILE A 428 -12.80 -8.55 5.44
C ILE A 428 -13.03 -9.39 6.69
N VAL A 429 -13.86 -8.86 7.59
CA VAL A 429 -14.23 -9.51 8.85
C VAL A 429 -15.51 -10.30 8.71
N SER A 430 -16.56 -9.69 8.14
CA SER A 430 -17.87 -10.33 7.99
C SER A 430 -18.72 -9.60 6.95
N ILE A 431 -19.43 -10.35 6.10
CA ILE A 431 -20.51 -9.80 5.25
C ILE A 431 -21.87 -9.77 5.95
N VAL A 432 -21.95 -10.32 7.16
CA VAL A 432 -23.09 -10.15 8.06
C VAL A 432 -22.80 -8.93 8.94
N PRO A 433 -23.71 -7.94 9.02
CA PRO A 433 -23.48 -6.70 9.76
C PRO A 433 -23.29 -6.94 11.26
N GLY A 434 -22.44 -6.16 11.91
CA GLY A 434 -22.14 -6.28 13.33
C GLY A 434 -20.99 -5.38 13.78
N THR A 435 -20.47 -5.65 14.97
CA THR A 435 -19.45 -4.83 15.64
C THR A 435 -18.19 -5.64 15.92
N VAL A 436 -17.04 -5.08 15.58
CA VAL A 436 -15.73 -5.60 15.98
C VAL A 436 -15.47 -5.24 17.45
N LEU A 437 -15.26 -6.23 18.30
CA LEU A 437 -15.00 -6.06 19.73
C LEU A 437 -13.52 -6.06 20.07
N ALA A 438 -12.71 -6.83 19.33
CA ALA A 438 -11.26 -6.85 19.48
C ALA A 438 -10.61 -7.31 18.17
N VAL A 439 -9.45 -6.73 17.86
CA VAL A 439 -8.58 -7.17 16.77
C VAL A 439 -7.30 -7.69 17.40
N LYS A 440 -6.90 -8.90 17.00
CA LYS A 440 -5.71 -9.58 17.50
C LYS A 440 -4.81 -10.00 16.34
N ALA A 441 -3.51 -10.03 16.59
CA ALA A 441 -2.52 -10.55 15.68
C ALA A 441 -1.45 -11.31 16.48
N TYR A 442 -0.74 -12.21 15.82
CA TYR A 442 0.39 -12.87 16.47
C TYR A 442 1.55 -11.90 16.61
N LYS A 443 2.19 -11.91 17.79
CA LYS A 443 3.38 -11.12 18.10
C LYS A 443 4.46 -12.02 18.70
N GLN A 444 5.69 -11.87 18.22
CA GLN A 444 6.86 -12.55 18.77
C GLN A 444 7.36 -11.78 20.00
N LEU A 445 7.22 -12.37 21.18
CA LEU A 445 7.64 -11.80 22.46
C LEU A 445 8.69 -12.72 23.08
N THR A 446 9.94 -12.27 23.22
CA THR A 446 11.02 -12.98 23.94
C THR A 446 11.08 -14.49 23.62
N GLY A 447 11.04 -14.86 22.33
CA GLY A 447 11.12 -16.26 21.88
C GLY A 447 9.79 -17.02 21.81
N GLU A 448 8.67 -16.44 22.23
CA GLU A 448 7.34 -17.06 22.19
C GLU A 448 6.39 -16.29 21.26
N ARG A 449 5.64 -17.01 20.42
CA ARG A 449 4.60 -16.43 19.55
C ARG A 449 3.26 -16.43 20.27
N ARG A 450 2.70 -15.25 20.57
CA ARG A 450 1.41 -15.10 21.27
C ARG A 450 0.41 -14.28 20.46
N LEU A 451 -0.87 -14.64 20.55
CA LEU A 451 -1.96 -13.85 19.98
C LEU A 451 -2.32 -12.73 20.96
N VAL A 452 -2.10 -11.47 20.56
CA VAL A 452 -2.29 -10.30 21.41
C VAL A 452 -3.15 -9.26 20.72
N ASP A 453 -3.78 -8.36 21.50
CA ASP A 453 -4.60 -7.29 20.95
C ASP A 453 -3.74 -6.31 20.16
N VAL A 454 -4.17 -6.02 18.93
CA VAL A 454 -3.59 -4.97 18.09
C VAL A 454 -4.04 -3.63 18.68
N PRO A 455 -3.12 -2.69 18.92
CA PRO A 455 -3.47 -1.34 19.36
C PRO A 455 -4.44 -0.63 18.39
N THR A 456 -5.44 0.06 18.94
CA THR A 456 -6.53 0.71 18.18
C THR A 456 -6.07 1.88 17.31
N ASP A 457 -4.88 2.42 17.55
CA ASP A 457 -4.24 3.45 16.72
C ASP A 457 -3.65 2.88 15.42
N LEU A 458 -3.46 1.56 15.32
CA LEU A 458 -2.89 0.91 14.14
C LEU A 458 -3.94 0.51 13.10
N TYR A 459 -5.22 0.50 13.47
CA TYR A 459 -6.30 0.09 12.57
C TYR A 459 -7.57 0.91 12.76
N ARG A 460 -8.40 0.93 11.72
CA ARG A 460 -9.79 1.40 11.79
C ARG A 460 -10.74 0.31 11.35
N VAL A 461 -11.98 0.40 11.83
CA VAL A 461 -13.07 -0.49 11.43
C VAL A 461 -14.07 0.33 10.63
N GLU A 462 -14.45 -0.16 9.46
CA GLU A 462 -15.42 0.50 8.59
C GLU A 462 -16.35 -0.52 7.93
N SER A 463 -17.52 -0.06 7.51
CA SER A 463 -18.41 -0.85 6.64
C SER A 463 -18.26 -0.33 5.22
N HIS A 464 -17.97 -1.22 4.28
CA HIS A 464 -17.74 -0.88 2.89
C HIS A 464 -18.67 -1.67 1.97
N ALA A 465 -19.25 -0.97 0.98
CA ALA A 465 -20.14 -1.57 0.01
C ALA A 465 -19.35 -2.01 -1.24
N TYR A 466 -19.37 -3.31 -1.50
CA TYR A 466 -18.75 -3.99 -2.62
C TYR A 466 -19.85 -4.45 -3.59
N GLY A 467 -20.31 -3.54 -4.45
CA GLY A 467 -21.42 -3.82 -5.37
C GLY A 467 -22.72 -4.09 -4.60
N SER A 468 -23.21 -5.33 -4.65
CA SER A 468 -24.42 -5.77 -3.94
C SER A 468 -24.19 -6.24 -2.51
N VAL A 469 -22.94 -6.40 -2.08
CA VAL A 469 -22.59 -6.92 -0.74
C VAL A 469 -21.99 -5.81 0.10
N THR A 470 -22.40 -5.70 1.36
CA THR A 470 -21.74 -4.80 2.33
C THR A 470 -20.94 -5.64 3.31
N ALA A 471 -19.67 -5.30 3.49
CA ALA A 471 -18.76 -5.99 4.39
C ALA A 471 -18.28 -5.08 5.51
N VAL A 472 -18.15 -5.64 6.71
CA VAL A 472 -17.36 -5.03 7.79
C VAL A 472 -15.90 -5.37 7.54
N GLN A 473 -15.06 -4.36 7.47
CA GLN A 473 -13.64 -4.50 7.20
C GLN A 473 -12.78 -3.78 8.25
N ILE A 474 -11.56 -4.28 8.40
CA ILE A 474 -10.50 -3.64 9.17
C ILE A 474 -9.48 -3.10 8.17
N VAL A 475 -9.11 -1.84 8.32
CA VAL A 475 -8.02 -1.24 7.55
C VAL A 475 -6.88 -0.90 8.49
N VAL A 476 -5.73 -1.53 8.28
CA VAL A 476 -4.47 -1.24 8.97
C VAL A 476 -3.69 -0.28 8.09
N ASN A 477 -3.13 0.80 8.66
CA ASN A 477 -2.48 1.85 7.86
C ASN A 477 -1.21 1.36 7.13
N LYS A 478 -0.52 0.40 7.73
CA LYS A 478 0.66 -0.25 7.18
C LYS A 478 0.71 -1.71 7.64
N PRO A 479 1.45 -2.59 6.94
CA PRO A 479 1.60 -3.99 7.35
C PRO A 479 2.12 -4.05 8.79
N LEU A 480 1.51 -4.83 9.68
CA LEU A 480 1.93 -4.90 11.08
C LEU A 480 3.37 -5.42 11.18
N SER A 481 3.75 -6.35 10.30
CA SER A 481 5.11 -6.87 10.18
C SER A 481 6.15 -5.82 9.78
N SER A 482 5.73 -4.68 9.21
CA SER A 482 6.62 -3.57 8.86
C SER A 482 7.03 -2.71 10.05
N ILE A 483 6.33 -2.85 11.18
CA ILE A 483 6.65 -2.09 12.40
C ILE A 483 7.91 -2.70 13.03
N THR A 484 9.03 -2.00 12.85
CA THR A 484 10.35 -2.39 13.34
C THR A 484 10.34 -2.71 14.83
N ASP A 485 11.11 -3.74 15.20
CA ASP A 485 11.34 -4.19 16.58
C ASP A 485 10.11 -4.66 17.37
N GLN A 486 8.97 -4.85 16.71
CA GLN A 486 7.75 -5.34 17.38
C GLN A 486 7.39 -6.79 17.06
N GLY A 487 7.86 -7.35 15.95
CA GLY A 487 7.69 -8.78 15.62
C GLY A 487 6.24 -9.21 15.40
N TRP A 488 5.41 -8.36 14.80
CA TRP A 488 4.02 -8.69 14.46
C TRP A 488 3.91 -9.56 13.21
N SER A 489 2.83 -10.34 13.16
CA SER A 489 2.34 -11.05 11.97
C SER A 489 1.20 -10.26 11.33
N ASP A 490 1.06 -10.37 10.01
CA ASP A 490 -0.01 -9.73 9.24
C ASP A 490 -1.32 -10.53 9.23
N ASP A 491 -1.38 -11.69 9.90
CA ASP A 491 -2.62 -12.46 10.04
C ASP A 491 -3.49 -11.88 11.17
N LEU A 492 -4.66 -11.35 10.81
CA LEU A 492 -5.61 -10.78 11.76
C LEU A 492 -6.68 -11.78 12.21
N TYR A 493 -6.93 -11.79 13.51
CA TYR A 493 -7.99 -12.53 14.17
C TYR A 493 -8.91 -11.56 14.90
N VAL A 494 -10.21 -11.73 14.74
CA VAL A 494 -11.19 -10.75 15.18
C VAL A 494 -12.16 -11.40 16.14
N THR A 495 -12.43 -10.70 17.26
CA THR A 495 -13.61 -10.97 18.05
C THR A 495 -14.73 -10.09 17.53
N PHE A 496 -15.76 -10.71 16.96
CA PHE A 496 -16.84 -10.02 16.27
C PHE A 496 -18.18 -10.42 16.87
N GLN A 497 -19.06 -9.44 17.04
CA GLN A 497 -20.44 -9.64 17.45
C GLN A 497 -21.36 -9.21 16.31
N SER A 498 -21.97 -10.18 15.67
CA SER A 498 -22.96 -9.99 14.62
C SER A 498 -24.26 -9.41 15.19
N SER A 499 -24.93 -8.60 14.37
CA SER A 499 -26.31 -8.18 14.61
C SER A 499 -27.32 -9.30 14.36
N VAL A 500 -26.89 -10.40 13.74
CA VAL A 500 -27.68 -11.59 13.47
C VAL A 500 -27.19 -12.74 14.36
N GLY A 501 -28.11 -13.30 15.14
CA GLY A 501 -27.79 -14.24 16.21
C GLY A 501 -27.72 -13.53 17.58
N PRO A 502 -27.35 -14.24 18.66
CA PRO A 502 -26.97 -15.64 18.69
C PRO A 502 -28.17 -16.61 18.66
N ASP A 503 -29.40 -16.10 18.54
CA ASP A 503 -30.59 -16.93 18.39
C ASP A 503 -30.54 -17.72 17.06
N THR A 504 -30.57 -19.05 17.17
CA THR A 504 -30.48 -19.98 16.03
C THR A 504 -31.59 -19.76 15.00
N VAL A 505 -32.82 -19.49 15.45
CA VAL A 505 -33.96 -19.31 14.54
C VAL A 505 -33.83 -18.01 13.75
N ASN A 506 -33.31 -16.94 14.36
CA ASN A 506 -33.02 -15.69 13.67
C ASN A 506 -31.90 -15.87 12.62
N ILE A 507 -30.89 -16.69 12.91
CA ILE A 507 -29.84 -17.03 11.93
C ILE A 507 -30.45 -17.78 10.74
N LEU A 508 -31.31 -18.78 10.98
CA LEU A 508 -32.01 -19.50 9.91
C LEU A 508 -32.90 -18.56 9.08
N LYS A 509 -33.69 -17.69 9.73
CA LYS A 509 -34.53 -16.68 9.05
C LYS A 509 -33.68 -15.76 8.16
N TYR A 510 -32.53 -15.31 8.66
CA TYR A 510 -31.61 -14.47 7.90
C TYR A 510 -31.08 -15.18 6.65
N LEU A 511 -30.63 -16.43 6.79
CA LEU A 511 -30.11 -17.21 5.66
C LEU A 511 -31.19 -17.47 4.61
N ILE A 512 -32.40 -17.83 5.03
CA ILE A 512 -33.54 -18.04 4.13
C ILE A 512 -33.87 -16.76 3.36
N ALA A 513 -33.98 -15.62 4.06
CA ALA A 513 -34.37 -14.36 3.45
C ALA A 513 -33.34 -13.77 2.47
N ASN A 514 -32.04 -13.96 2.74
CA ASN A 514 -30.98 -13.33 1.94
C ASN A 514 -30.42 -14.24 0.84
N TYR A 515 -30.52 -15.57 0.98
CA TYR A 515 -29.86 -16.52 0.08
C TYR A 515 -30.81 -17.55 -0.52
N THR A 516 -32.12 -17.44 -0.29
CA THR A 516 -33.11 -18.35 -0.90
C THR A 516 -34.37 -17.60 -1.32
N ASP A 517 -35.18 -18.21 -2.20
CA ASP A 517 -36.52 -17.71 -2.53
C ASP A 517 -37.61 -18.39 -1.67
N LEU A 518 -37.21 -19.10 -0.60
CA LEU A 518 -38.12 -19.86 0.25
C LEU A 518 -38.72 -18.97 1.34
N THR A 519 -39.89 -19.40 1.83
CA THR A 519 -40.53 -18.85 3.03
C THR A 519 -40.49 -19.88 4.16
N TRP A 520 -40.59 -19.43 5.41
CA TRP A 520 -40.70 -20.31 6.58
C TRP A 520 -42.10 -20.26 7.20
N ASP A 521 -42.49 -21.34 7.89
CA ASP A 521 -43.69 -21.34 8.72
C ASP A 521 -43.42 -20.59 10.03
N ALA A 522 -44.02 -19.42 10.16
CA ALA A 522 -43.85 -18.54 11.33
C ALA A 522 -44.26 -19.23 12.64
N THR A 523 -45.31 -20.06 12.61
CA THR A 523 -45.82 -20.73 13.82
C THR A 523 -44.81 -21.74 14.35
N SER A 524 -44.33 -22.65 13.49
CA SER A 524 -43.33 -23.65 13.86
C SER A 524 -42.00 -23.01 14.25
N PHE A 525 -41.54 -21.99 13.51
CA PHE A 525 -40.30 -21.29 13.83
C PHE A 525 -40.38 -20.61 15.19
N ASN A 526 -41.47 -19.91 15.50
CA ASN A 526 -41.63 -19.26 16.81
C ASN A 526 -41.70 -20.28 17.95
N HIS A 527 -42.40 -21.40 17.75
CA HIS A 527 -42.47 -22.48 18.75
C HIS A 527 -41.10 -23.10 19.06
N VAL A 528 -40.25 -23.30 18.04
CA VAL A 528 -38.89 -23.81 18.21
C VAL A 528 -37.96 -22.74 18.80
N GLN A 529 -38.16 -21.47 18.44
CA GLN A 529 -37.36 -20.35 18.94
C GLN A 529 -37.42 -20.25 20.47
N GLU A 530 -38.61 -20.36 21.06
CA GLU A 530 -38.78 -20.38 22.52
C GLU A 530 -37.98 -21.50 23.20
N LYS A 531 -37.87 -22.67 22.56
CA LYS A 531 -37.13 -23.82 23.11
C LYS A 531 -35.62 -23.69 22.94
N LEU A 532 -35.17 -23.02 21.88
CA LEU A 532 -33.75 -22.80 21.58
C LEU A 532 -33.17 -21.57 22.26
N GLN A 533 -34.00 -20.68 22.83
CA GLN A 533 -33.55 -19.46 23.49
C GLN A 533 -32.39 -19.65 24.50
N PRO A 534 -32.37 -20.71 25.34
CA PRO A 534 -31.25 -20.94 26.27
C PRO A 534 -29.93 -21.38 25.61
N PHE A 535 -29.96 -21.73 24.32
CA PHE A 535 -28.85 -22.36 23.58
C PHE A 535 -28.37 -21.44 22.44
N PRO A 536 -27.54 -20.42 22.73
CA PRO A 536 -27.04 -19.50 21.72
C PRO A 536 -26.11 -20.20 20.72
N ALA A 537 -26.29 -19.92 19.44
CA ALA A 537 -25.40 -20.33 18.36
C ALA A 537 -24.44 -19.21 17.98
N ASN A 538 -23.13 -19.48 18.08
CA ASN A 538 -22.07 -18.55 17.72
C ASN A 538 -21.05 -19.29 16.85
N PHE A 539 -21.00 -18.96 15.56
CA PHE A 539 -20.10 -19.62 14.63
C PHE A 539 -19.83 -18.75 13.39
N PRO A 540 -18.65 -18.88 12.77
CA PRO A 540 -18.37 -18.34 11.46
C PRO A 540 -18.67 -19.38 10.36
N VAL A 541 -19.07 -18.91 9.19
CA VAL A 541 -19.02 -19.65 7.93
C VAL A 541 -17.92 -19.02 7.08
N LEU A 542 -16.88 -19.80 6.77
CA LEU A 542 -15.68 -19.33 6.08
C LEU A 542 -15.57 -19.82 4.63
N ASP A 543 -16.51 -20.67 4.20
CA ASP A 543 -16.53 -21.29 2.87
C ASP A 543 -17.89 -21.07 2.19
N ARG A 544 -17.92 -21.11 0.85
CA ARG A 544 -19.17 -21.15 0.09
C ARG A 544 -19.79 -22.55 0.21
N LYS A 545 -21.07 -22.60 0.56
CA LYS A 545 -21.84 -23.85 0.70
C LYS A 545 -23.25 -23.67 0.16
N ASN A 546 -23.89 -24.75 -0.25
CA ASN A 546 -25.32 -24.71 -0.59
C ASN A 546 -26.16 -24.22 0.60
N ALA A 547 -27.10 -23.29 0.36
CA ALA A 547 -27.92 -22.68 1.41
C ALA A 547 -28.77 -23.69 2.18
N ILE A 548 -29.39 -24.66 1.49
CA ILE A 548 -30.20 -25.70 2.12
C ILE A 548 -29.33 -26.62 2.98
N GLN A 549 -28.13 -26.98 2.51
CA GLN A 549 -27.18 -27.77 3.30
C GLN A 549 -26.80 -27.04 4.59
N VAL A 550 -26.53 -25.75 4.54
CA VAL A 550 -26.15 -24.98 5.74
C VAL A 550 -27.33 -24.87 6.70
N LEU A 551 -28.54 -24.64 6.20
CA LEU A 551 -29.75 -24.65 7.03
C LEU A 551 -29.94 -26.00 7.73
N GLN A 552 -29.69 -27.12 7.02
CA GLN A 552 -29.73 -28.47 7.60
C GLN A 552 -28.64 -28.69 8.65
N GLU A 553 -27.40 -28.26 8.38
CA GLU A 553 -26.28 -28.35 9.32
C GLU A 553 -26.59 -27.60 10.63
N ILE A 554 -27.08 -26.36 10.53
CA ILE A 554 -27.45 -25.54 11.69
C ILE A 554 -28.60 -26.20 12.46
N ALA A 555 -29.66 -26.63 11.77
CA ALA A 555 -30.80 -27.28 12.40
C ALA A 555 -30.41 -28.60 13.08
N PHE A 556 -29.50 -29.37 12.47
CA PHE A 556 -29.00 -30.61 13.05
C PHE A 556 -28.16 -30.38 14.30
N GLN A 557 -27.28 -29.37 14.30
CA GLN A 557 -26.48 -29.03 15.48
C GLN A 557 -27.30 -28.42 16.62
N ALA A 558 -28.43 -27.81 16.31
CA ALA A 558 -29.34 -27.22 17.30
C ALA A 558 -30.32 -28.24 17.95
N ARG A 559 -30.44 -29.45 17.40
CA ARG A 559 -31.26 -30.55 17.94
C ARG A 559 -30.58 -31.20 19.14
#